data_AF-A0A538NQM8-F1
#
_entry.id   AF-A0A538NQM8-F1
#
_cell.length_a   1.000
_cell.length_b   1.000
_cell.length_c   1.000
_cell.angle_alpha   90.00
_cell.angle_beta   90.00
_cell.angle_gamma   90.00
#
_symmetry.space_group_name_H-M   'P 1'
#
loop_
_entity.id
_entity.type
_entity.pdbx_description
1 polymer ?
#
loop_
_entity_poly.entity_id
_entity_poly.type
_entity_poly.pdbx_seq_one_letter_code
_entity_poly.pdbx_strand_id
1 'polypeptide(L)'
;MAVKIPSDQIQNLQQIEAVVAGTDDANRLFIINGQINMELGVSSPETDAYTEKKEIFTVLIGPKFTSRQFIKANATASLAKIYSKGAGVEGNPFTDYLGILDVDADWDDESGQVELRIEAQVGCQGLDQAVGINGFAFTVTILAAVPVA
;
A
#
# COMPACT_ATOMS: atom_id res chain seq x y z
N MET A 1 4.22 11.25 -9.89
CA MET A 1 5.31 10.27 -9.99
C MET A 1 5.20 9.39 -8.76
N ALA A 2 5.26 8.07 -8.87
CA ALA A 2 5.06 7.19 -7.72
C ALA A 2 6.26 7.21 -6.78
N VAL A 3 6.01 7.17 -5.48
CA VAL A 3 7.02 7.04 -4.43
C VAL A 3 7.37 5.56 -4.28
N LYS A 4 8.61 5.22 -4.65
CA LYS A 4 9.14 3.87 -4.48
C LYS A 4 9.49 3.63 -3.01
N ILE A 5 8.90 2.60 -2.43
CA ILE A 5 9.16 2.15 -1.07
C ILE A 5 10.29 1.13 -1.09
N PRO A 6 11.40 1.38 -0.39
CA PRO A 6 12.48 0.41 -0.29
C PRO A 6 12.09 -0.77 0.63
N SER A 7 12.70 -1.93 0.40
CA SER A 7 12.30 -3.18 1.06
C SER A 7 12.54 -3.20 2.57
N ASP A 8 13.43 -2.35 3.09
CA ASP A 8 13.69 -2.17 4.53
C ASP A 8 12.53 -1.49 5.26
N GLN A 9 11.63 -0.82 4.54
CA GLN A 9 10.41 -0.22 5.09
C GLN A 9 9.25 -1.22 5.20
N ILE A 10 9.43 -2.45 4.69
CA ILE A 10 8.46 -3.52 4.84
C ILE A 10 8.68 -4.21 6.20
N GLN A 11 7.65 -4.21 7.03
CA GLN A 11 7.64 -4.76 8.37
C GLN A 11 6.73 -6.00 8.42
N ASN A 12 7.10 -6.97 9.26
CA ASN A 12 6.32 -8.18 9.49
C ASN A 12 5.93 -8.93 8.20
N LEU A 13 6.85 -9.00 7.24
CA LEU A 13 6.62 -9.70 5.97
C LEU A 13 6.43 -11.20 6.23
N GLN A 14 5.30 -11.72 5.79
CA GLN A 14 4.94 -13.13 5.89
C GLN A 14 4.53 -13.62 4.51
N GLN A 15 4.98 -14.83 4.16
CA GLN A 15 4.63 -15.48 2.92
C GLN A 15 4.08 -16.87 3.22
N ILE A 16 2.92 -17.17 2.66
CA ILE A 16 2.32 -18.50 2.63
C ILE A 16 2.37 -18.97 1.19
N GLU A 17 2.92 -20.16 0.97
CA GLU A 17 2.85 -20.85 -0.31
C GLU A 17 1.89 -22.03 -0.19
N ALA A 18 0.95 -22.12 -1.13
CA ALA A 18 0.02 -23.23 -1.24
C ALA A 18 0.10 -23.86 -2.63
N VAL A 19 0.03 -25.20 -2.66
CA VAL A 19 -0.17 -25.93 -3.90
C VAL A 19 -1.65 -25.84 -4.26
N VAL A 20 -1.94 -25.42 -5.48
CA VAL A 20 -3.31 -25.25 -5.97
C VAL A 20 -3.49 -25.96 -7.31
N ALA A 21 -4.74 -26.29 -7.65
CA ALA A 21 -5.14 -26.68 -9.00
C ALA A 21 -5.86 -25.48 -9.62
N GLY A 22 -5.10 -24.50 -10.10
CA GLY A 22 -5.65 -23.28 -10.68
C GLY A 22 -5.82 -23.37 -12.20
N THR A 23 -6.35 -22.30 -12.80
CA THR A 23 -6.43 -22.17 -14.27
C THR A 23 -5.06 -21.88 -14.86
N ASP A 24 -4.92 -22.02 -16.19
CA ASP A 24 -3.71 -21.60 -16.92
C ASP A 24 -2.41 -22.24 -16.40
N ASP A 25 -2.49 -23.53 -16.05
CA ASP A 25 -1.41 -24.32 -15.47
C ASP A 25 -0.89 -23.81 -14.10
N ALA A 26 -1.63 -22.91 -13.46
CA ALA A 26 -1.33 -22.43 -12.12
C ALA A 26 -1.29 -23.59 -11.13
N ASN A 27 -0.13 -23.77 -10.50
CA ASN A 27 0.08 -24.83 -9.52
C ASN A 27 0.58 -24.32 -8.16
N ARG A 28 0.80 -22.99 -8.04
CA ARG A 28 1.20 -22.32 -6.81
C ARG A 28 0.40 -21.04 -6.58
N LEU A 29 0.01 -20.85 -5.33
CA LEU A 29 -0.58 -19.63 -4.81
C LEU A 29 0.33 -19.09 -3.70
N PHE A 30 0.77 -17.85 -3.85
CA PHE A 30 1.51 -17.13 -2.83
C PHE A 30 0.61 -16.08 -2.20
N ILE A 31 0.48 -16.10 -0.88
CA ILE A 31 -0.21 -15.06 -0.12
C ILE A 31 0.85 -14.36 0.70
N ILE A 32 1.02 -13.06 0.44
CA ILE A 32 2.07 -12.25 1.06
C ILE A 32 1.42 -11.13 1.84
N ASN A 33 1.64 -11.16 3.14
CA ASN A 33 1.14 -10.16 4.07
C ASN A 33 2.29 -9.33 4.60
N GLY A 34 2.06 -8.04 4.82
CA GLY A 34 3.06 -7.19 5.43
C GLY A 34 2.50 -5.83 5.80
N GLN A 35 3.38 -5.01 6.38
CA GLN A 35 3.12 -3.61 6.64
C GLN A 35 4.19 -2.76 5.97
N ILE A 36 3.83 -1.64 5.40
CA ILE A 36 4.74 -0.66 4.82
C ILE A 36 4.83 0.52 5.79
N ASN A 37 6.04 0.95 6.12
CA ASN A 37 6.28 2.24 6.74
C ASN A 37 6.50 3.29 5.65
N MET A 38 5.79 4.40 5.75
CA MET A 38 5.87 5.52 4.82
C MET A 38 5.35 6.76 5.52
N GLU A 39 5.39 7.92 4.86
CA GLU A 39 4.81 9.15 5.40
C GLU A 39 3.97 9.84 4.33
N LEU A 40 2.67 9.94 4.60
CA LEU A 40 1.73 10.76 3.84
C LEU A 40 0.97 11.63 4.83
N GLY A 41 1.41 12.88 4.96
CA GLY A 41 0.83 13.84 5.89
C GLY A 41 0.51 15.17 5.23
N VAL A 42 -0.49 15.84 5.79
CA VAL A 42 -0.78 17.26 5.56
C VAL A 42 -0.93 17.97 6.88
N SER A 43 -0.63 19.26 6.87
CA SER A 43 -0.83 20.17 7.98
C SER A 43 -1.44 21.46 7.48
N SER A 44 -2.38 22.01 8.24
CA SER A 44 -3.03 23.29 8.01
C SER A 44 -2.54 24.30 9.07
N PRO A 45 -1.44 25.04 8.79
CA PRO A 45 -0.72 25.74 9.85
C PRO A 45 -1.40 27.01 10.38
N GLU A 46 -2.23 27.74 9.61
CA GLU A 46 -2.72 29.06 10.07
C GLU A 46 -4.07 29.52 9.48
N THR A 47 -4.63 28.81 8.50
CA THR A 47 -5.89 29.17 7.83
C THR A 47 -6.90 28.03 7.93
N ASP A 48 -8.20 28.36 7.95
CA ASP A 48 -9.27 27.35 7.86
C ASP A 48 -9.44 26.81 6.43
N ALA A 49 -8.35 26.74 5.67
CA ALA A 49 -8.35 26.25 4.30
C ALA A 49 -8.19 24.72 4.29
N TYR A 50 -9.02 24.04 3.50
CA TYR A 50 -8.85 22.62 3.27
C TYR A 50 -7.54 22.37 2.51
N THR A 51 -6.67 21.56 3.11
CA THR A 51 -5.38 21.14 2.55
C THR A 51 -5.43 19.64 2.31
N GLU A 52 -5.02 19.20 1.13
CA GLU A 52 -4.97 17.78 0.78
C GLU A 52 -3.66 17.39 0.10
N LYS A 53 -3.32 16.12 0.21
CA LYS A 53 -2.21 15.49 -0.50
C LYS A 53 -2.62 14.11 -0.95
N LYS A 54 -2.33 13.83 -2.22
CA LYS A 54 -2.56 12.54 -2.87
C LYS A 54 -1.24 12.00 -3.37
N GLU A 55 -0.98 10.73 -3.12
CA GLU A 55 0.29 10.10 -3.46
C GLU A 55 0.08 8.64 -3.87
N ILE A 56 0.93 8.17 -4.79
CA ILE A 56 0.96 6.76 -5.22
C ILE A 56 2.24 6.14 -4.68
N PHE A 57 2.12 5.04 -3.95
CA PHE A 57 3.25 4.28 -3.41
C PHE A 57 3.41 3.00 -4.21
N THR A 58 4.65 2.64 -4.55
CA THR A 58 4.94 1.33 -5.15
C THR A 58 6.00 0.56 -4.38
N VAL A 59 5.84 -0.76 -4.33
CA VAL A 59 6.77 -1.66 -3.64
C VAL A 59 6.83 -3.01 -4.36
N LEU A 60 8.04 -3.56 -4.49
CA LEU A 60 8.24 -4.90 -5.07
C LEU A 60 8.09 -5.98 -4.00
N ILE A 61 7.23 -6.95 -4.25
CA ILE A 61 6.80 -7.97 -3.29
C ILE A 61 6.95 -9.37 -3.88
N GLY A 62 7.38 -10.30 -3.03
CA GLY A 62 7.33 -11.73 -3.31
C GLY A 62 8.47 -12.29 -4.16
N PRO A 63 8.34 -13.57 -4.57
CA PRO A 63 9.35 -14.24 -5.37
C PRO A 63 9.53 -13.61 -6.75
N LYS A 64 10.67 -13.91 -7.37
CA LYS A 64 10.91 -13.58 -8.77
C LYS A 64 10.32 -14.64 -9.67
N PHE A 65 9.54 -14.20 -10.65
CA PHE A 65 8.93 -15.01 -11.68
C PHE A 65 9.45 -14.57 -13.05
N THR A 66 9.50 -15.52 -13.97
CA THR A 66 9.58 -15.24 -15.41
C THR A 66 8.18 -14.95 -15.95
N SER A 67 8.11 -14.34 -17.14
CA SER A 67 6.84 -14.03 -17.82
C SER A 67 5.93 -15.24 -18.07
N ARG A 68 6.49 -16.47 -18.09
CA ARG A 68 5.72 -17.71 -18.23
C ARG A 68 5.24 -18.30 -16.90
N GLN A 69 5.83 -17.85 -15.79
CA GLN A 69 5.51 -18.36 -14.45
C GLN A 69 4.44 -17.50 -13.78
N PHE A 70 4.44 -16.19 -13.99
CA PHE A 70 3.41 -15.31 -13.47
C PHE A 70 2.11 -15.46 -14.27
N ILE A 71 0.98 -15.63 -13.57
CA ILE A 71 -0.34 -15.70 -14.20
C ILE A 71 -1.17 -14.49 -13.82
N LYS A 72 -1.27 -14.20 -12.51
CA LYS A 72 -2.07 -13.08 -12.01
C LYS A 72 -1.62 -12.70 -10.60
N ALA A 73 -1.75 -11.42 -10.28
CA ALA A 73 -1.76 -10.94 -8.90
C ALA A 73 -3.03 -10.14 -8.61
N ASN A 74 -3.37 -10.07 -7.34
CA ASN A 74 -4.35 -9.13 -6.80
C ASN A 74 -3.91 -8.69 -5.42
N ALA A 75 -4.29 -7.48 -5.04
CA ALA A 75 -3.90 -6.92 -3.76
C ALA A 75 -5.07 -6.26 -3.04
N THR A 76 -4.94 -6.21 -1.72
CA THR A 76 -5.76 -5.38 -0.84
C THR A 76 -4.83 -4.64 0.10
N ALA A 77 -5.23 -3.41 0.48
CA ALA A 77 -4.52 -2.62 1.45
C ALA A 77 -5.50 -2.01 2.46
N SER A 78 -4.97 -1.69 3.64
CA SER A 78 -5.69 -1.01 4.71
C SER A 78 -4.77 0.01 5.36
N LEU A 79 -5.36 1.07 5.91
CA LEU A 79 -4.60 2.10 6.63
C LEU A 79 -4.00 1.51 7.89
N ALA A 80 -2.70 1.71 8.08
CA ALA A 80 -1.99 1.40 9.31
C ALA A 80 -1.33 2.67 9.85
N LYS A 81 -1.17 2.78 11.18
CA LYS A 81 -0.42 3.89 11.80
C LYS A 81 -0.91 5.29 11.35
N ILE A 82 -2.21 5.54 11.46
CA ILE A 82 -2.76 6.88 11.22
C ILE A 82 -2.42 7.81 12.39
N TYR A 83 -2.28 9.09 12.10
CA TYR A 83 -2.21 10.12 13.13
C TYR A 83 -3.15 11.27 12.79
N SER A 84 -3.67 11.87 13.84
CA SER A 84 -4.41 13.12 13.80
C SER A 84 -3.95 13.96 14.99
N LYS A 85 -3.59 15.21 14.73
CA LYS A 85 -3.10 16.16 15.70
C LYS A 85 -3.89 17.45 15.53
N GLY A 86 -4.62 17.82 16.57
CA GLY A 86 -5.23 19.14 16.67
C GLY A 86 -4.71 19.92 17.86
N ALA A 87 -4.60 21.24 17.69
CA ALA A 87 -4.59 22.15 18.82
C ALA A 87 -5.94 21.99 19.53
N GLY A 88 -5.98 21.42 20.73
CA GLY A 88 -7.20 21.16 21.53
C GLY A 88 -7.89 22.43 22.04
N VAL A 89 -8.07 23.41 21.15
CA VAL A 89 -8.71 24.70 21.40
C VAL A 89 -10.21 24.50 21.22
N GLU A 90 -10.95 24.71 22.30
CA GLU A 90 -12.40 24.65 22.32
C GLU A 90 -12.99 25.59 21.25
N GLY A 91 -13.82 25.08 20.34
CA GLY A 91 -14.47 25.86 19.29
C GLY A 91 -13.79 25.88 17.91
N ASN A 92 -12.69 25.14 17.71
CA ASN A 92 -12.07 24.98 16.39
C ASN A 92 -12.56 23.69 15.70
N PRO A 93 -13.46 23.76 14.71
CA PRO A 93 -13.92 22.57 14.01
C PRO A 93 -12.75 21.93 13.24
N PHE A 94 -12.58 20.62 13.42
CA PHE A 94 -11.59 19.83 12.71
C PHE A 94 -12.30 18.85 11.77
N THR A 95 -11.94 18.91 10.49
CA THR A 95 -12.38 17.94 9.48
C THR A 95 -11.17 17.24 8.93
N ASP A 96 -11.17 15.91 8.95
CA ASP A 96 -10.15 15.09 8.31
C ASP A 96 -10.71 14.16 7.25
N TYR A 97 -9.81 13.79 6.33
CA TYR A 97 -10.01 12.76 5.34
C TYR A 97 -8.74 11.91 5.27
N LEU A 98 -8.92 10.60 5.36
CA LEU A 98 -7.87 9.59 5.21
C LEU A 98 -8.47 8.48 4.35
N GLY A 99 -7.89 8.20 3.19
CA GLY A 99 -8.44 7.23 2.26
C GLY A 99 -7.40 6.53 1.40
N ILE A 100 -7.70 5.26 1.08
CA ILE A 100 -7.08 4.55 -0.03
C ILE A 100 -8.03 4.70 -1.22
N LEU A 101 -7.53 5.24 -2.31
CA LEU A 101 -8.29 5.48 -3.54
C LEU A 101 -8.23 4.29 -4.48
N ASP A 102 -7.07 3.65 -4.58
CA ASP A 102 -6.85 2.50 -5.45
C ASP A 102 -5.76 1.58 -4.91
N VAL A 103 -5.88 0.29 -5.21
CA VAL A 103 -4.88 -0.74 -4.90
C VAL A 103 -4.79 -1.71 -6.06
N ASP A 104 -3.59 -1.86 -6.59
CA ASP A 104 -3.31 -2.75 -7.71
C ASP A 104 -2.04 -3.55 -7.48
N ALA A 105 -1.94 -4.70 -8.13
CA ALA A 105 -0.74 -5.51 -8.11
C ALA A 105 -0.52 -6.17 -9.48
N ASP A 106 0.63 -5.89 -10.07
CA ASP A 106 1.00 -6.41 -11.38
C ASP A 106 2.44 -6.91 -11.40
N TRP A 107 2.79 -7.75 -12.37
CA TRP A 107 4.14 -8.24 -12.54
C TRP A 107 5.01 -7.22 -13.24
N ASP A 108 6.10 -6.84 -12.59
CA ASP A 108 7.14 -5.96 -13.13
C ASP A 108 8.15 -6.81 -13.89
N ASP A 109 8.20 -6.66 -15.22
CA ASP A 109 9.05 -7.47 -16.09
C ASP A 109 10.54 -7.16 -15.94
N GLU A 110 10.88 -5.95 -15.47
CA GLU A 110 12.26 -5.53 -15.21
C GLU A 110 12.84 -6.14 -13.93
N SER A 111 12.07 -6.24 -12.84
CA SER A 111 12.52 -6.89 -11.60
C SER A 111 12.19 -8.39 -11.52
N GLY A 112 11.18 -8.83 -12.29
CA GLY A 112 10.56 -10.13 -12.22
C GLY A 112 9.66 -10.33 -11.00
N GLN A 113 9.42 -9.31 -10.17
CA GLN A 113 8.58 -9.39 -8.96
C GLN A 113 7.22 -8.76 -9.19
N VAL A 114 6.30 -8.93 -8.25
CA VAL A 114 5.02 -8.22 -8.29
C VAL A 114 5.21 -6.82 -7.69
N GLU A 115 4.89 -5.78 -8.47
CA GLU A 115 4.76 -4.40 -7.98
C GLU A 115 3.36 -4.21 -7.36
N LEU A 116 3.32 -3.99 -6.06
CA LEU A 116 2.14 -3.50 -5.36
C LEU A 116 2.08 -1.97 -5.49
N ARG A 117 0.95 -1.45 -5.94
CA ARG A 117 0.67 -0.01 -6.05
C ARG A 117 -0.50 0.37 -5.15
N ILE A 118 -0.32 1.41 -4.34
CA ILE A 118 -1.36 1.95 -3.45
C ILE A 118 -1.48 3.45 -3.72
N GLU A 119 -2.64 3.91 -4.20
CA GLU A 119 -2.98 5.33 -4.26
C GLU A 119 -3.73 5.71 -2.99
N ALA A 120 -3.24 6.73 -2.28
CA ALA A 120 -3.83 7.20 -1.04
C ALA A 120 -3.93 8.74 -1.01
N GLN A 121 -4.88 9.22 -0.23
CA GLN A 121 -5.13 10.65 -0.06
C GLN A 121 -5.39 10.96 1.41
N VAL A 122 -4.85 12.10 1.82
CA VAL A 122 -5.08 12.70 3.13
C VAL A 122 -5.53 14.13 2.95
N GLY A 123 -6.42 14.60 3.81
CA GLY A 123 -6.93 15.96 3.79
C GLY A 123 -7.30 16.43 5.18
N CYS A 124 -7.06 17.70 5.48
CA CYS A 124 -7.54 18.30 6.71
C CYS A 124 -7.96 19.75 6.50
N GLN A 125 -8.92 20.19 7.31
CA GLN A 125 -9.33 21.57 7.47
C GLN A 125 -9.43 21.91 8.96
N GLY A 126 -9.01 23.13 9.31
CA GLY A 126 -8.99 23.68 10.66
C GLY A 126 -7.65 24.32 11.01
N LEU A 127 -7.64 25.15 12.06
CA LEU A 127 -6.43 25.87 12.48
C LEU A 127 -5.46 24.98 13.28
N ASP A 128 -4.18 24.99 12.91
CA ASP A 128 -3.11 24.20 13.56
C ASP A 128 -3.47 22.71 13.69
N GLN A 129 -3.90 22.14 12.55
CA GLN A 129 -4.30 20.74 12.45
C GLN A 129 -3.33 19.98 11.55
N ALA A 130 -3.09 18.71 11.84
CA ALA A 130 -2.34 17.82 10.99
C ALA A 130 -2.94 16.42 11.00
N VAL A 131 -2.95 15.78 9.84
CA VAL A 131 -3.41 14.40 9.69
C VAL A 131 -2.48 13.67 8.74
N GLY A 132 -2.33 12.36 8.95
CA GLY A 132 -1.57 11.57 8.01
C GLY A 132 -1.61 10.07 8.26
N ILE A 133 -0.99 9.37 7.32
CA ILE A 133 -0.83 7.93 7.26
C ILE A 133 0.66 7.66 7.36
N ASN A 134 1.08 6.91 8.38
CA ASN A 134 2.47 6.47 8.54
C ASN A 134 2.68 5.00 8.13
N GLY A 135 1.66 4.36 7.58
CA GLY A 135 1.81 3.03 7.01
C GLY A 135 0.57 2.45 6.36
N PHE A 136 0.80 1.34 5.66
CA PHE A 136 -0.27 0.51 5.11
C PHE A 136 -0.05 -0.93 5.54
N ALA A 137 -1.11 -1.65 5.89
CA ALA A 137 -1.07 -3.11 5.92
C ALA A 137 -1.59 -3.63 4.58
N PHE A 138 -0.92 -4.61 4.00
CA PHE A 138 -1.27 -5.15 2.69
C PHE A 138 -1.34 -6.67 2.69
N THR A 139 -2.15 -7.19 1.77
CA THR A 139 -2.17 -8.59 1.35
C THR A 139 -2.06 -8.64 -0.16
N VAL A 140 -1.02 -9.28 -0.68
CA VAL A 140 -0.86 -9.59 -2.11
C VAL A 140 -1.05 -11.07 -2.29
N THR A 141 -1.93 -11.46 -3.22
CA THR A 141 -2.11 -12.85 -3.63
C THR A 141 -1.60 -13.01 -5.06
N ILE A 142 -0.71 -13.97 -5.29
CA ILE A 142 -0.05 -14.22 -6.57
C ILE A 142 -0.33 -15.66 -6.99
N LEU A 143 -0.84 -15.82 -8.20
CA LEU A 143 -1.05 -17.11 -8.84
C LEU A 143 0.08 -17.35 -9.86
N ALA A 144 0.72 -18.51 -9.78
CA ALA A 144 1.87 -18.85 -10.61
C ALA A 144 1.90 -20.32 -11.07
N ALA A 145 2.49 -20.54 -12.25
CA ALA A 145 2.86 -21.84 -12.79
C ALA A 145 4.36 -22.08 -12.58
N VAL A 146 4.72 -22.70 -11.46
CA VAL A 146 6.12 -23.00 -11.11
C VAL A 146 6.47 -24.40 -11.63
N PRO A 147 7.59 -24.59 -12.37
CA PRO A 147 8.00 -25.92 -12.81
C PRO A 147 8.10 -26.88 -11.63
N VAL A 148 7.54 -28.09 -11.78
CA VAL A 148 7.73 -29.17 -10.80
C VAL A 148 9.19 -29.61 -10.88
N ALA A 149 9.89 -29.59 -9.75
CA ALA A 149 11.27 -30.07 -9.63
C ALA A 149 11.37 -31.58 -9.89
#